data_AF-A0A653XQU7-F1
#
_entry.id   AF-A0A653XQU7-F1
#
_cell.length_a   1.000
_cell.length_b   1.000
_cell.length_c   1.000
_cell.angle_alpha   90.00
_cell.angle_beta   90.00
_cell.angle_gamma   90.00
#
_symmetry.space_group_name_H-M   'P 1'
#
loop_
_entity.id
_entity.type
_entity.pdbx_description
1 polymer ?
#
loop_
_entity_poly.entity_id
_entity_poly.type
_entity_poly.pdbx_seq_one_letter_code
_entity_poly.pdbx_strand_id
1 'polypeptide(L)'
;MADLPLHVTVLLILFARVGAIVMALPIFSEEGIPVQIRLMMALGLTLGLSGLLGARVVAPAADGALIATTLSEFVTGAAIGLIVRMVFSAAATAGSLISMQVGLSSVLVPDALLGGQTPLLGRFLTVASLVVCMAMGVHHLWIGAIIHSYDQFPVGGTVPTADLARVAVLAAARALELALTMAAPLIVYALVFNSALGLAARLTPSLQIFFVAQPLNIGMVVTLLCVFGGFLIAGGNLSVIGEALPHEILTIVGAAIGAFILGNSVPVVKRALAGVAHIFRGPRWNEGDYRDLLALLFALLTTFRNGGGMAIEKHIDAPEQSPLFAPYPRLCADTALIHFICDYLRMMTVNLEDPYQIAEAMENDIERHHAEVMVPQHAIQLMADGLPALGIVAAVLGVINTMGSIDQPTQILGAMIGSALVGTFLGVLLAYGFVGPIASKLQQTLDAEQKPYTLVKTAIVAYAQRMPVQVAVELARRMTPSGYAPSFGELEQALDVARDELVATQAKAA
;
A
#
# COMPACT_ATOMS: atom_id res chain seq x y z
N MET A 1 -30.51 35.56 49.52
CA MET A 1 -31.22 35.36 48.24
C MET A 1 -31.22 36.60 47.34
N ALA A 2 -30.77 37.77 47.80
CA ALA A 2 -30.75 39.00 46.99
C ALA A 2 -29.71 38.99 45.85
N ASP A 3 -28.59 38.27 46.01
CA ASP A 3 -27.52 38.21 44.98
C ASP A 3 -27.70 37.11 43.95
N LEU A 4 -28.77 36.30 44.06
CA LEU A 4 -29.03 35.16 43.16
C LEU A 4 -29.11 35.58 41.68
N PRO A 5 -29.77 36.70 41.32
CA PRO A 5 -29.82 37.16 39.93
C PRO A 5 -28.42 37.51 39.37
N LEU A 6 -27.56 38.11 40.19
CA LEU A 6 -26.20 38.49 39.80
C LEU A 6 -25.35 37.25 39.48
N HIS A 7 -25.43 36.22 40.33
CA HIS A 7 -24.70 34.97 40.13
C HIS A 7 -25.19 34.22 38.88
N VAL A 8 -26.50 34.24 38.61
CA VAL A 8 -27.08 33.63 37.41
C VAL A 8 -26.62 34.35 36.14
N THR A 9 -26.59 35.69 36.15
CA THR A 9 -26.10 36.48 35.00
C THR A 9 -24.62 36.24 34.71
N VAL A 10 -23.78 36.19 35.74
CA VAL A 10 -22.35 35.86 35.60
C VAL A 10 -22.19 34.44 35.06
N LEU A 11 -22.96 33.48 35.57
CA LEU A 11 -22.93 32.09 35.10
C LEU A 11 -23.35 31.98 33.63
N LEU A 12 -24.38 32.72 33.20
CA LEU A 12 -24.85 32.74 31.82
C LEU A 12 -23.76 33.24 30.86
N ILE A 13 -23.08 34.33 31.23
CA ILE A 13 -21.98 34.91 30.45
C ILE A 13 -20.80 33.92 30.34
N LEU A 14 -20.39 33.33 31.46
CA LEU A 14 -19.35 32.30 31.47
C LEU A 14 -19.75 31.08 30.62
N PHE A 15 -21.00 30.64 30.73
CA PHE A 15 -21.54 29.52 29.98
C PHE A 15 -21.55 29.79 28.47
N ALA A 16 -21.82 31.03 28.04
CA ALA A 16 -21.81 31.39 26.63
C ALA A 16 -20.44 31.16 25.99
N ARG A 17 -19.34 31.59 26.63
CA ARG A 17 -17.98 31.39 26.13
C ARG A 17 -17.53 29.93 26.29
N VAL A 18 -17.60 29.39 27.51
CA VAL A 18 -17.13 28.03 27.82
C VAL A 18 -17.93 26.99 27.02
N GLY A 19 -19.25 27.16 26.96
CA GLY A 19 -20.14 26.32 26.17
C GLY A 19 -19.82 26.37 24.67
N ALA A 20 -19.57 27.56 24.10
CA ALA A 20 -19.19 27.67 22.70
C ALA A 20 -17.85 26.96 22.40
N ILE A 21 -16.85 27.07 23.30
CA ILE A 21 -15.57 26.35 23.16
C ILE A 21 -15.82 24.84 23.21
N VAL A 22 -16.51 24.33 24.23
CA VAL A 22 -16.78 22.89 24.41
C VAL A 22 -17.60 22.32 23.25
N MET A 23 -18.53 23.09 22.69
CA MET A 23 -19.35 22.68 21.55
C MET A 23 -18.53 22.49 20.26
N ALA A 24 -17.49 23.30 20.08
CA ALA A 24 -16.63 23.29 18.90
C ALA A 24 -15.37 22.41 19.06
N LEU A 25 -15.02 22.01 20.30
CA LEU A 25 -13.86 21.15 20.55
C LEU A 25 -14.04 19.77 19.89
N PRO A 26 -13.05 19.32 19.07
CA PRO A 26 -13.10 18.06 18.32
C PRO A 26 -13.55 16.85 19.12
N ILE A 27 -13.05 16.69 20.35
CA ILE A 27 -13.35 15.53 21.21
C ILE A 27 -14.83 15.41 21.57
N PHE A 28 -15.50 16.54 21.79
CA PHE A 28 -16.89 16.56 22.21
C PHE A 28 -17.83 16.72 21.03
N SER A 29 -17.34 17.29 19.92
CA SER A 29 -18.08 17.54 18.69
C SER A 29 -18.42 16.28 17.88
N GLU A 30 -17.96 15.11 18.33
CA GLU A 30 -18.18 13.84 17.65
C GLU A 30 -19.63 13.37 17.63
N GLU A 31 -20.07 12.75 16.51
CA GLU A 31 -21.45 12.25 16.33
C GLU A 31 -21.90 11.25 17.41
N GLY A 32 -20.95 10.50 17.98
CA GLY A 32 -21.23 9.54 19.05
C GLY A 32 -21.69 10.18 20.37
N ILE A 33 -21.57 11.51 20.51
CA ILE A 33 -21.91 12.24 21.73
C ILE A 33 -23.16 13.12 21.49
N PRO A 34 -24.33 12.74 22.03
CA PRO A 34 -25.53 13.54 21.97
C PRO A 34 -25.31 14.97 22.47
N VAL A 35 -25.93 15.96 21.81
CA VAL A 35 -25.81 17.39 22.15
C VAL A 35 -26.17 17.65 23.62
N GLN A 36 -27.08 16.86 24.18
CA GLN A 36 -27.46 16.90 25.60
C GLN A 36 -26.27 16.65 26.53
N ILE A 37 -25.48 15.60 26.27
CA ILE A 37 -24.29 15.27 27.07
C ILE A 37 -23.26 16.39 26.94
N ARG A 38 -23.10 16.94 25.72
CA ARG A 38 -22.20 18.06 25.47
C ARG A 38 -22.60 19.32 26.25
N LEU A 39 -23.88 19.65 26.31
CA LEU A 39 -24.41 20.76 27.10
C LEU A 39 -24.20 20.52 28.61
N MET A 40 -24.42 19.30 29.09
CA MET A 40 -24.20 18.96 30.50
C MET A 40 -22.72 19.07 30.90
N MET A 41 -21.80 18.61 30.05
CA MET A 41 -20.36 18.76 30.27
C MET A 41 -19.93 20.23 30.22
N ALA A 42 -20.43 21.01 29.27
CA ALA A 42 -20.18 22.44 29.18
C ALA A 42 -20.66 23.18 30.45
N LEU A 43 -21.86 22.84 30.94
CA LEU A 43 -22.42 23.42 32.16
C LEU A 43 -21.60 23.01 33.38
N GLY A 44 -21.24 21.73 33.50
CA GLY A 44 -20.40 21.22 34.58
C GLY A 44 -19.02 21.87 34.62
N LEU A 45 -18.38 22.05 33.46
CA LEU A 45 -17.09 22.75 33.35
C LEU A 45 -17.24 24.24 33.72
N THR A 46 -18.32 24.89 33.30
CA THR A 46 -18.61 26.28 33.64
C THR A 46 -18.80 26.46 35.15
N LEU A 47 -19.54 25.56 35.80
CA LEU A 47 -19.72 25.55 37.26
C LEU A 47 -18.41 25.27 38.00
N GLY A 48 -17.57 24.39 37.48
CA GLY A 48 -16.24 24.12 38.05
C GLY A 48 -15.30 25.32 37.96
N LEU A 49 -15.40 26.11 36.88
CA LEU A 49 -14.56 27.29 36.65
C LEU A 49 -15.14 28.58 37.24
N SER A 50 -16.42 28.62 37.64
CA SER A 50 -17.09 29.85 38.08
C SER A 50 -16.46 30.46 39.33
N GLY A 51 -15.93 29.65 40.24
CA GLY A 51 -15.21 30.13 41.43
C GLY A 51 -13.89 30.83 41.10
N LEU A 52 -13.24 30.44 40.00
CA LEU A 52 -11.98 31.03 39.54
C LEU A 52 -12.20 32.26 38.66
N LEU A 53 -13.24 32.23 37.82
CA LEU A 53 -13.49 33.24 36.79
C LEU A 53 -14.55 34.28 37.18
N GLY A 54 -15.35 34.03 38.22
CA GLY A 54 -16.47 34.90 38.60
C GLY A 54 -16.06 36.34 38.88
N ALA A 55 -14.88 36.57 39.46
CA ALA A 55 -14.34 37.91 39.70
C ALA A 55 -13.91 38.65 38.42
N ARG A 56 -13.70 37.93 37.31
CA ARG A 56 -13.31 38.48 36.00
C ARG A 56 -14.53 38.90 35.16
N VAL A 57 -15.75 38.59 35.61
CA VAL A 57 -16.99 38.86 34.89
C VAL A 57 -17.82 39.86 35.68
N VAL A 58 -18.01 41.05 35.12
CA VAL A 58 -18.89 42.07 35.70
C VAL A 58 -20.23 42.02 34.98
N ALA A 59 -21.31 41.87 35.75
CA ALA A 59 -22.65 41.87 35.19
C ALA A 59 -22.99 43.27 34.62
N PRO A 60 -23.44 43.38 33.36
CA PRO A 60 -23.78 44.66 32.77
C PRO A 60 -25.00 45.28 33.47
N ALA A 61 -24.96 46.60 33.72
CA ALA A 61 -26.00 47.33 34.45
C ALA A 61 -27.29 47.59 33.65
N ALA A 62 -27.28 47.33 32.33
CA ALA A 62 -28.43 47.55 31.44
C ALA A 62 -28.80 46.26 30.71
N ASP A 63 -30.10 45.97 30.62
CA ASP A 63 -30.62 44.72 30.02
C ASP A 63 -30.22 44.55 28.54
N GLY A 64 -30.15 45.63 27.76
CA GLY A 64 -29.68 45.58 26.37
C GLY A 64 -28.19 45.26 26.22
N ALA A 65 -27.38 45.58 27.23
CA ALA A 65 -25.96 45.25 27.27
C ALA A 65 -25.72 43.77 27.65
N LEU A 66 -26.68 43.11 28.33
CA LEU A 66 -26.58 41.68 28.64
C LEU A 66 -26.61 40.80 27.39
N ILE A 67 -27.51 41.09 26.46
CA ILE A 67 -27.62 40.34 25.19
C ILE A 67 -26.35 40.53 24.36
N ALA A 68 -25.88 41.78 24.23
CA ALA A 68 -24.69 42.11 23.46
C ALA A 68 -23.43 41.43 24.03
N THR A 69 -23.25 41.47 25.36
CA THR A 69 -22.12 40.81 26.04
C THR A 69 -22.19 39.29 25.91
N THR A 70 -23.36 38.69 26.12
CA THR A 70 -23.53 37.23 25.97
C THR A 70 -23.22 36.78 24.53
N LEU A 71 -23.65 37.57 23.54
CA LEU A 71 -23.34 37.30 22.14
C LEU A 71 -21.84 37.44 21.83
N SER A 72 -21.17 38.50 22.32
CA SER A 72 -19.71 38.66 22.11
C SER A 72 -18.91 37.53 22.76
N GLU A 73 -19.38 37.04 23.90
CA GLU A 73 -18.76 35.93 24.65
C GLU A 73 -18.93 34.60 23.92
N PHE A 74 -20.13 34.35 23.38
CA PHE A 74 -20.40 33.22 22.50
C PHE A 74 -19.49 33.26 21.25
N VAL A 75 -19.38 34.42 20.59
CA VAL A 75 -18.54 34.58 19.39
C VAL A 75 -17.06 34.34 19.71
N THR A 76 -16.57 34.87 20.83
CA THR A 76 -15.19 34.67 21.29
C THR A 76 -14.92 33.19 21.55
N GLY A 77 -15.82 32.52 22.28
CA GLY A 77 -15.71 31.10 22.56
C GLY A 77 -15.78 30.23 21.30
N ALA A 78 -16.71 30.54 20.39
CA ALA A 78 -16.86 29.86 19.12
C ALA A 78 -15.59 30.00 18.26
N ALA A 79 -14.98 31.18 18.25
CA ALA A 79 -13.76 31.41 17.49
C ALA A 79 -12.56 30.64 18.05
N ILE A 80 -12.37 30.62 19.38
CA ILE A 80 -11.32 29.82 20.02
C ILE A 80 -11.53 28.33 19.72
N GLY A 81 -12.76 27.84 19.88
CA GLY A 81 -13.11 26.45 19.56
C GLY A 81 -12.87 26.10 18.10
N LEU A 82 -13.22 27.00 17.17
CA LEU A 82 -12.95 26.84 15.73
C LEU A 82 -11.45 26.79 15.42
N ILE A 83 -10.60 27.57 16.10
CA ILE A 83 -9.15 27.51 15.91
C ILE A 83 -8.59 26.16 16.35
N VAL A 84 -9.00 25.65 17.51
CA VAL A 84 -8.58 24.32 17.98
C VAL A 84 -9.06 23.24 17.00
N ARG A 85 -10.29 23.36 16.51
CA ARG A 85 -10.84 22.47 15.48
C ARG A 85 -10.06 22.55 14.16
N MET A 86 -9.63 23.75 13.78
CA MET A 86 -8.58 24.08 12.80
C MET A 86 -7.47 23.02 12.79
N VAL A 87 -6.79 22.92 13.92
CA VAL A 87 -5.62 22.07 14.10
C VAL A 87 -5.96 20.58 13.93
N PHE A 88 -7.08 20.11 14.48
CA PHE A 88 -7.48 18.70 14.35
C PHE A 88 -8.00 18.32 12.96
N SER A 89 -8.44 19.30 12.15
CA SER A 89 -8.80 19.04 10.76
C SER A 89 -7.61 18.56 9.92
N ALA A 90 -6.37 18.78 10.39
CA ALA A 90 -5.17 18.25 9.76
C ALA A 90 -5.18 16.72 9.67
N ALA A 91 -5.59 16.03 10.73
CA ALA A 91 -5.65 14.57 10.77
C ALA A 91 -6.69 14.01 9.79
N ALA A 92 -7.87 14.65 9.74
CA ALA A 92 -8.93 14.30 8.80
C ALA A 92 -8.50 14.51 7.33
N THR A 93 -7.82 15.63 7.06
CA THR A 93 -7.32 15.99 5.73
C THR A 93 -6.20 15.03 5.31
N ALA A 94 -5.24 14.75 6.18
CA ALA A 94 -4.17 13.78 5.95
C ALA A 94 -4.76 12.40 5.63
N GLY A 95 -5.69 11.92 6.44
CA GLY A 95 -6.31 10.62 6.21
C GLY A 95 -7.14 10.55 4.95
N SER A 96 -7.77 11.65 4.54
CA SER A 96 -8.49 11.75 3.25
C SER A 96 -7.52 11.68 2.06
N LEU A 97 -6.40 12.43 2.13
CA LEU A 97 -5.34 12.38 1.12
C LEU A 97 -4.75 10.96 1.02
N ILE A 98 -4.47 10.33 2.16
CA ILE A 98 -3.97 8.96 2.19
C ILE A 98 -5.01 8.01 1.58
N SER A 99 -6.28 8.09 1.99
CA SER A 99 -7.37 7.23 1.48
C SER A 99 -7.48 7.28 -0.04
N MET A 100 -7.33 8.49 -0.62
CA MET A 100 -7.35 8.71 -2.06
C MET A 100 -6.19 7.98 -2.75
N GLN A 101 -5.01 7.95 -2.14
CA GLN A 101 -3.83 7.28 -2.71
C GLN A 101 -3.87 5.75 -2.59
N VAL A 102 -4.50 5.21 -1.54
CA VAL A 102 -4.66 3.75 -1.38
C VAL A 102 -5.74 3.21 -2.32
N GLY A 103 -6.72 4.03 -2.71
CA GLY A 103 -7.93 3.59 -3.40
C GLY A 103 -9.03 3.11 -2.45
N LEU A 104 -8.93 3.46 -1.16
CA LEU A 104 -9.95 3.21 -0.13
C LEU A 104 -10.96 4.38 0.00
N SER A 105 -10.90 5.36 -0.90
CA SER A 105 -11.80 6.52 -0.92
C SER A 105 -13.26 6.18 -1.25
N SER A 106 -13.56 4.95 -1.68
CA SER A 106 -14.92 4.46 -1.94
C SER A 106 -15.70 4.08 -0.69
N VAL A 107 -15.01 3.83 0.45
CA VAL A 107 -15.65 3.56 1.74
C VAL A 107 -15.80 4.87 2.50
N LEU A 108 -16.94 5.50 2.27
CA LEU A 108 -17.28 6.81 2.80
C LEU A 108 -18.20 6.67 4.02
N VAL A 109 -17.84 7.35 5.10
CA VAL A 109 -18.61 7.41 6.34
C VAL A 109 -19.29 8.79 6.38
N PRO A 110 -20.59 8.87 6.72
CA PRO A 110 -21.27 10.15 6.90
C PRO A 110 -20.51 11.07 7.87
N ASP A 111 -20.45 12.36 7.55
CA ASP A 111 -19.87 13.39 8.40
C ASP A 111 -20.94 14.48 8.63
N ALA A 112 -21.57 14.46 9.80
CA ALA A 112 -22.64 15.36 10.20
C ALA A 112 -22.24 16.83 10.19
N LEU A 113 -20.93 17.16 10.16
CA LEU A 113 -20.49 18.54 10.27
C LEU A 113 -20.20 19.21 8.93
N LEU A 114 -19.69 18.46 7.95
CA LEU A 114 -19.52 18.94 6.58
C LEU A 114 -20.77 18.73 5.72
N GLY A 115 -21.76 17.97 6.23
CA GLY A 115 -22.93 17.56 5.45
C GLY A 115 -22.57 16.64 4.28
N GLY A 116 -21.38 16.03 4.34
CA GLY A 116 -20.79 15.21 3.30
C GLY A 116 -20.43 13.83 3.80
N GLN A 117 -19.56 13.13 3.09
CA GLN A 117 -19.01 11.86 3.54
C GLN A 117 -17.48 11.93 3.55
N THR A 118 -16.88 11.39 4.60
CA THR A 118 -15.43 11.40 4.83
C THR A 118 -14.91 9.96 4.72
N PRO A 119 -13.78 9.69 4.05
CA PRO A 119 -13.24 8.34 3.93
C PRO A 119 -13.00 7.68 5.29
N LEU A 120 -13.22 6.36 5.39
CA LEU A 120 -13.06 5.58 6.63
C LEU A 120 -11.70 5.80 7.30
N LEU A 121 -10.61 5.85 6.52
CA LEU A 121 -9.28 6.07 7.06
C LEU A 121 -9.08 7.52 7.54
N GLY A 122 -9.72 8.50 6.89
CA GLY A 122 -9.81 9.88 7.40
C GLY A 122 -10.49 9.95 8.76
N ARG A 123 -11.60 9.22 8.91
CA ARG A 123 -12.32 9.09 10.17
C ARG A 123 -11.47 8.42 11.25
N PHE A 124 -10.81 7.32 10.90
CA PHE A 124 -9.91 6.59 11.79
C PHE A 124 -8.76 7.46 12.30
N LEU A 125 -8.05 8.18 11.42
CA LEU A 125 -6.95 9.05 11.84
C LEU A 125 -7.43 10.20 12.72
N THR A 126 -8.64 10.73 12.49
CA THR A 126 -9.22 11.76 13.35
C THR A 126 -9.43 11.23 14.76
N VAL A 127 -10.08 10.08 14.92
CA VAL A 127 -10.31 9.45 16.23
C VAL A 127 -8.97 9.05 16.88
N ALA A 128 -8.04 8.48 16.13
CA ALA A 128 -6.71 8.12 16.64
C ALA A 128 -5.96 9.35 17.17
N SER A 129 -6.00 10.47 16.44
CA SER A 129 -5.38 11.72 16.87
C SER A 129 -5.98 12.24 18.19
N LEU A 130 -7.31 12.13 18.36
CA LEU A 130 -7.99 12.53 19.59
C LEU A 130 -7.57 11.64 20.77
N VAL A 131 -7.52 10.32 20.59
CA VAL A 131 -7.08 9.37 21.61
C VAL A 131 -5.64 9.65 22.03
N VAL A 132 -4.74 9.87 21.06
CA VAL A 132 -3.34 10.20 21.32
C VAL A 132 -3.22 11.52 22.09
N CYS A 133 -3.97 12.56 21.70
CA CYS A 133 -4.01 13.82 22.44
C CYS A 133 -4.52 13.65 23.88
N MET A 134 -5.50 12.76 24.12
CA MET A 134 -5.97 12.48 25.48
C MET A 134 -4.93 11.74 26.30
N ALA A 135 -4.29 10.73 25.71
CA ALA A 135 -3.24 9.96 26.35
C ALA A 135 -2.02 10.84 26.74
N MET A 136 -1.70 11.85 25.91
CA MET A 136 -0.64 12.82 26.20
C MET A 136 -1.05 13.95 27.15
N GLY A 137 -2.30 13.99 27.63
CA GLY A 137 -2.76 15.02 28.56
C GLY A 137 -3.02 16.40 27.92
N VAL A 138 -3.12 16.49 26.58
CA VAL A 138 -3.28 17.77 25.86
C VAL A 138 -4.57 18.51 26.26
N HIS A 139 -5.59 17.80 26.75
CA HIS A 139 -6.83 18.41 27.25
C HIS A 139 -6.63 19.41 28.40
N HIS A 140 -5.57 19.25 29.20
CA HIS A 140 -5.22 20.23 30.23
C HIS A 140 -4.86 21.60 29.64
N LEU A 141 -4.21 21.61 28.46
CA LEU A 141 -3.88 22.85 27.75
C LEU A 141 -5.14 23.56 27.26
N TRP A 142 -6.20 22.83 26.90
CA TRP A 142 -7.48 23.44 26.50
C TRP A 142 -8.17 24.12 27.68
N ILE A 143 -8.17 23.48 28.86
CA ILE A 143 -8.71 24.10 30.07
C ILE A 143 -7.89 25.34 30.45
N GLY A 144 -6.56 25.26 30.37
CA GLY A 144 -5.69 26.42 30.55
C GLY A 144 -5.98 27.55 29.55
N ALA A 145 -6.22 27.22 28.28
CA ALA A 145 -6.57 28.19 27.24
C ALA A 145 -7.92 28.87 27.51
N ILE A 146 -8.92 28.12 28.01
CA ILE A 146 -10.21 28.70 28.43
C ILE A 146 -9.99 29.74 29.52
N ILE A 147 -9.22 29.42 30.56
CA ILE A 147 -8.96 30.34 31.68
C ILE A 147 -8.21 31.59 31.19
N HIS A 148 -7.14 31.40 30.42
CA HIS A 148 -6.30 32.50 29.94
C HIS A 148 -6.99 33.38 28.89
N SER A 149 -8.01 32.87 28.19
CA SER A 149 -8.83 33.67 27.27
C SER A 149 -9.52 34.84 27.95
N TYR A 150 -9.83 34.76 29.24
CA TYR A 150 -10.44 35.87 29.99
C TYR A 150 -9.45 36.98 30.32
N ASP A 151 -8.14 36.70 30.25
CA ASP A 151 -7.10 37.72 30.39
C ASP A 151 -6.85 38.44 29.06
N GLN A 152 -6.86 37.69 27.95
CA GLN A 152 -6.62 38.24 26.61
C GLN A 152 -7.85 38.90 25.98
N PHE A 153 -9.05 38.37 26.26
CA PHE A 153 -10.33 38.88 25.79
C PHE A 153 -11.23 39.17 26.99
N PRO A 154 -11.11 40.35 27.61
CA PRO A 154 -11.94 40.75 28.75
C PRO A 154 -13.43 40.79 28.39
N VAL A 155 -14.28 40.47 29.36
CA VAL A 155 -15.73 40.42 29.14
C VAL A 155 -16.28 41.80 28.78
N GLY A 156 -17.08 41.85 27.71
CA GLY A 156 -17.68 43.09 27.20
C GLY A 156 -16.72 43.99 26.42
N GLY A 157 -15.48 43.54 26.19
CA GLY A 157 -14.56 44.16 25.24
C GLY A 157 -14.98 43.89 23.78
N THR A 158 -14.46 44.71 22.86
CA THR A 158 -14.62 44.44 21.42
C THR A 158 -13.71 43.29 21.01
N VAL A 159 -14.27 42.29 20.32
CA VAL A 159 -13.48 41.19 19.75
C VAL A 159 -12.52 41.76 18.70
N PRO A 160 -11.19 41.60 18.84
CA PRO A 160 -10.23 42.07 17.84
C PRO A 160 -10.28 41.16 16.61
N THR A 161 -11.21 41.47 15.69
CA THR A 161 -11.53 40.65 14.51
C THR A 161 -10.35 40.46 13.56
N ALA A 162 -9.48 41.47 13.43
CA ALA A 162 -8.29 41.40 12.59
C ALA A 162 -7.26 40.37 13.11
N ASP A 163 -6.97 40.38 14.41
CA ASP A 163 -6.07 39.42 15.03
C ASP A 163 -6.64 38.01 14.99
N LEU A 164 -7.94 37.89 15.25
CA LEU A 164 -8.64 36.61 15.18
C LEU A 164 -8.62 36.02 13.77
N ALA A 165 -8.84 36.84 12.74
CA ALA A 165 -8.74 36.42 11.34
C ALA A 165 -7.31 35.99 10.99
N ARG A 166 -6.28 36.72 11.43
CA ARG A 166 -4.88 36.36 11.23
C ARG A 166 -4.53 35.02 11.87
N VAL A 167 -4.96 34.79 13.11
CA VAL A 167 -4.74 33.52 13.81
C VAL A 167 -5.48 32.37 13.12
N ALA A 168 -6.72 32.60 12.66
CA ALA A 168 -7.48 31.61 11.91
C ALA A 168 -6.79 31.21 10.60
N VAL A 169 -6.29 32.18 9.82
CA VAL A 169 -5.52 31.92 8.59
C VAL A 169 -4.25 31.15 8.88
N LEU A 170 -3.51 31.52 9.93
CA LEU A 170 -2.27 30.84 10.31
C LEU A 170 -2.52 29.42 10.84
N ALA A 171 -3.60 29.22 11.60
CA ALA A 171 -4.04 27.91 12.06
C ALA A 171 -4.43 27.00 10.88
N ALA A 172 -5.18 27.54 9.90
CA ALA A 172 -5.54 26.81 8.69
C ALA A 172 -4.31 26.43 7.85
N ALA A 173 -3.37 27.37 7.65
CA ALA A 173 -2.13 27.12 6.92
C ALA A 173 -1.29 26.03 7.59
N ARG A 174 -1.08 26.11 8.91
CA ARG A 174 -0.34 25.10 9.67
C ARG A 174 -1.03 23.74 9.71
N ALA A 175 -2.36 23.72 9.79
CA ALA A 175 -3.14 22.49 9.73
C ALA A 175 -2.98 21.80 8.36
N LEU A 176 -3.00 22.57 7.27
CA LEU A 176 -2.78 22.04 5.91
C LEU A 176 -1.33 21.55 5.73
N GLU A 177 -0.35 22.30 6.20
CA GLU A 177 1.07 21.91 6.18
C GLU A 177 1.28 20.60 6.95
N LEU A 178 0.72 20.49 8.15
CA LEU A 178 0.78 19.27 8.95
C LEU A 178 0.10 18.10 8.24
N ALA A 179 -1.06 18.33 7.63
CA ALA A 179 -1.79 17.30 6.89
C ALA A 179 -0.98 16.77 5.70
N LEU A 180 -0.39 17.68 4.91
CA LEU A 180 0.46 17.34 3.77
C LEU A 180 1.72 16.61 4.23
N THR A 181 2.35 17.06 5.32
CA THR A 181 3.56 16.44 5.88
C THR A 181 3.28 15.01 6.36
N MET A 182 2.16 14.79 7.06
CA MET A 182 1.73 13.45 7.46
C MET A 182 1.44 12.54 6.26
N ALA A 183 0.85 13.08 5.19
CA ALA A 183 0.54 12.32 3.98
C ALA A 183 1.75 12.18 3.02
N ALA A 184 2.79 13.01 3.16
CA ALA A 184 3.87 13.15 2.19
C ALA A 184 4.60 11.84 1.85
N PRO A 185 4.99 10.98 2.83
CA PRO A 185 5.66 9.73 2.51
C PRO A 185 4.81 8.82 1.61
N LEU A 186 3.48 8.81 1.85
CA LEU A 186 2.54 8.01 1.08
C LEU A 186 2.24 8.64 -0.28
N ILE A 187 2.17 9.97 -0.38
CA ILE A 187 1.99 10.67 -1.66
C ILE A 187 3.18 10.41 -2.59
N VAL A 188 4.41 10.49 -2.08
CA VAL A 188 5.63 10.22 -2.86
C VAL A 188 5.64 8.76 -3.34
N TYR A 189 5.34 7.82 -2.45
CA TYR A 189 5.18 6.41 -2.83
C TYR A 189 4.12 6.23 -3.91
N ALA A 190 2.92 6.78 -3.70
CA ALA A 190 1.80 6.64 -4.61
C ALA A 190 2.11 7.22 -6.00
N LEU A 191 2.87 8.32 -6.08
CA LEU A 191 3.32 8.87 -7.35
C LEU A 191 4.19 7.88 -8.13
N VAL A 192 5.19 7.30 -7.48
CA VAL A 192 6.09 6.31 -8.09
C VAL A 192 5.32 5.05 -8.48
N PHE A 193 4.48 4.56 -7.56
CA PHE A 193 3.67 3.36 -7.74
C PHE A 193 2.67 3.51 -8.89
N ASN A 194 1.88 4.59 -8.90
CA ASN A 194 0.90 4.85 -9.97
C ASN A 194 1.59 5.07 -11.32
N SER A 195 2.78 5.68 -11.34
CA SER A 195 3.57 5.82 -12.58
C SER A 195 4.02 4.45 -13.11
N ALA A 196 4.48 3.56 -12.22
CA ALA A 196 4.85 2.18 -12.58
C ALA A 196 3.64 1.39 -13.10
N LEU A 197 2.48 1.51 -12.44
CA LEU A 197 1.23 0.90 -12.90
C LEU A 197 0.78 1.46 -14.25
N GLY A 198 0.92 2.77 -14.46
CA GLY A 198 0.58 3.41 -15.73
C GLY A 198 1.44 2.91 -16.89
N LEU A 199 2.74 2.68 -16.65
CA LEU A 199 3.62 2.05 -17.61
C LEU A 199 3.24 0.58 -17.86
N ALA A 200 2.93 -0.16 -16.80
CA ALA A 200 2.48 -1.56 -16.90
C ALA A 200 1.16 -1.70 -17.69
N ALA A 201 0.23 -0.75 -17.50
CA ALA A 201 -1.06 -0.70 -18.22
C ALA A 201 -0.89 -0.47 -19.72
N ARG A 202 0.12 0.31 -20.12
CA ARG A 202 0.46 0.47 -21.55
C ARG A 202 1.03 -0.82 -22.15
N LEU A 203 1.76 -1.61 -21.37
CA LEU A 203 2.41 -2.83 -21.83
C LEU A 203 1.44 -4.03 -21.89
N THR A 204 0.34 -4.01 -21.13
CA THR A 204 -0.72 -5.04 -21.15
C THR A 204 -2.11 -4.42 -20.91
N PRO A 205 -2.79 -3.94 -21.96
CA PRO A 205 -4.04 -3.19 -21.84
C PRO A 205 -5.28 -4.03 -21.49
N SER A 206 -5.19 -5.37 -21.54
CA SER A 206 -6.33 -6.27 -21.29
C SER A 206 -6.49 -6.70 -19.82
N LEU A 207 -5.53 -6.39 -18.93
CA LEU A 207 -5.55 -6.83 -17.53
C LEU A 207 -6.01 -5.71 -16.59
N GLN A 208 -6.95 -6.01 -15.70
CA GLN A 208 -7.40 -5.07 -14.65
C GLN A 208 -6.34 -4.95 -13.54
N ILE A 209 -5.27 -4.21 -13.83
CA ILE A 209 -4.10 -4.00 -12.96
C ILE A 209 -4.47 -3.53 -11.55
N PHE A 210 -5.64 -2.90 -11.40
CA PHE A 210 -6.19 -2.47 -10.12
C PHE A 210 -6.27 -3.62 -9.10
N PHE A 211 -6.79 -4.79 -9.47
CA PHE A 211 -6.98 -5.89 -8.51
C PHE A 211 -5.68 -6.47 -7.97
N VAL A 212 -4.61 -6.46 -8.77
CA VAL A 212 -3.30 -6.99 -8.35
C VAL A 212 -2.49 -5.93 -7.58
N ALA A 213 -2.68 -4.66 -7.89
CA ALA A 213 -1.98 -3.55 -7.25
C ALA A 213 -2.53 -3.20 -5.86
N GLN A 214 -3.84 -3.36 -5.64
CA GLN A 214 -4.52 -2.99 -4.40
C GLN A 214 -3.91 -3.65 -3.13
N PRO A 215 -3.69 -4.97 -3.07
CA PRO A 215 -3.08 -5.61 -1.89
C PRO A 215 -1.68 -5.09 -1.57
N LEU A 216 -0.87 -4.79 -2.60
CA LEU A 216 0.46 -4.26 -2.41
C LEU A 216 0.42 -2.82 -1.86
N ASN A 217 -0.47 -1.99 -2.40
CA ASN A 217 -0.66 -0.62 -1.92
C ASN A 217 -1.12 -0.60 -0.44
N ILE A 218 -2.07 -1.45 -0.06
CA ILE A 218 -2.54 -1.57 1.33
C ILE A 218 -1.39 -1.98 2.27
N GLY A 219 -0.63 -3.02 1.93
CA GLY A 219 0.50 -3.47 2.75
C GLY A 219 1.56 -2.38 2.95
N MET A 220 1.86 -1.62 1.89
CA MET A 220 2.79 -0.50 1.93
C MET A 220 2.30 0.65 2.82
N VAL A 221 1.02 1.00 2.69
CA VAL A 221 0.38 2.04 3.52
C VAL A 221 0.42 1.67 5.00
N VAL A 222 0.11 0.41 5.33
CA VAL A 222 0.16 -0.08 6.71
C VAL A 222 1.58 0.06 7.27
N THR A 223 2.60 -0.36 6.51
CA THR A 223 4.00 -0.21 6.91
C THR A 223 4.36 1.25 7.17
N LEU A 224 4.05 2.15 6.23
CA LEU A 224 4.39 3.58 6.36
C LEU A 224 3.62 4.24 7.51
N LEU A 225 2.34 3.93 7.68
CA LEU A 225 1.52 4.46 8.77
C LEU A 225 2.06 4.00 10.13
N CYS A 226 2.46 2.73 10.27
CA CYS A 226 3.05 2.24 11.51
C CYS A 226 4.39 2.89 11.83
N VAL A 227 5.29 3.02 10.84
CA VAL A 227 6.62 3.62 11.02
C VAL A 227 6.53 5.11 11.34
N PHE A 228 5.86 5.89 10.49
CA PHE A 228 5.76 7.34 10.65
C PHE A 228 4.74 7.75 11.72
N GLY A 229 3.65 6.99 11.86
CA GLY A 229 2.67 7.20 12.93
C GLY A 229 3.28 6.93 14.31
N GLY A 230 4.07 5.86 14.47
CA GLY A 230 4.80 5.59 15.71
C GLY A 230 5.79 6.71 16.06
N PHE A 231 6.55 7.19 15.06
CA PHE A 231 7.47 8.31 15.24
C PHE A 231 6.76 9.61 15.68
N LEU A 232 5.61 9.93 15.06
CA LEU A 232 4.81 11.10 15.44
C LEU A 232 4.23 10.98 16.85
N ILE A 233 3.74 9.79 17.25
CA ILE A 233 3.22 9.55 18.59
C ILE A 233 4.31 9.72 19.66
N ALA A 234 5.56 9.34 19.34
CA ALA A 234 6.70 9.57 20.21
C ALA A 234 7.13 11.05 20.33
N GLY A 235 6.43 11.97 19.66
CA GLY A 235 6.76 13.40 19.63
C GLY A 235 7.81 13.77 18.57
N GLY A 236 8.09 12.87 17.62
CA GLY A 236 9.03 13.11 16.53
C GLY A 236 8.56 14.22 15.58
N ASN A 237 9.51 15.04 15.11
CA ASN A 237 9.24 16.08 14.14
C ASN A 237 9.56 15.59 12.71
N LEU A 238 8.54 15.49 11.85
CA LEU A 238 8.71 15.07 10.46
C LEU A 238 9.50 16.08 9.61
N SER A 239 9.62 17.34 10.03
CA SER A 239 10.34 18.37 9.27
C SER A 239 11.81 18.00 9.07
N VAL A 240 12.44 17.39 10.08
CA VAL A 240 13.84 16.95 10.03
C VAL A 240 14.03 15.87 8.96
N ILE A 241 13.08 14.93 8.87
CA ILE A 241 13.10 13.89 7.84
C ILE A 241 12.84 14.52 6.47
N GLY A 242 11.86 15.44 6.38
CA GLY A 242 11.47 16.10 5.13
C GLY A 242 12.59 16.91 4.48
N GLU A 243 13.39 17.63 5.28
CA GLU A 243 14.55 18.38 4.81
C GLU A 243 15.69 17.47 4.35
N ALA A 244 15.92 16.35 5.04
CA ALA A 244 16.97 15.38 4.69
C ALA A 244 16.59 14.50 3.48
N LEU A 245 15.30 14.22 3.30
CA LEU A 245 14.77 13.23 2.34
C LEU A 245 15.32 13.37 0.91
N PRO A 246 15.37 14.57 0.29
CA PRO A 246 15.80 14.69 -1.11
C PRO A 246 17.26 14.29 -1.31
N HIS A 247 18.12 14.64 -0.35
CA HIS A 247 19.55 14.35 -0.39
C HIS A 247 19.79 12.86 -0.11
N GLU A 248 19.13 12.31 0.90
CA GLU A 248 19.24 10.89 1.27
C GLU A 248 18.67 9.95 0.20
N ILE A 249 17.57 10.31 -0.44
CA ILE A 249 17.04 9.54 -1.59
C ILE A 249 18.05 9.55 -2.74
N LEU A 250 18.61 10.72 -3.07
CA LEU A 250 19.56 10.82 -4.16
C LEU A 250 20.82 9.98 -3.91
N THR A 251 21.37 10.00 -2.69
CA THR A 251 22.54 9.20 -2.34
C THR A 251 22.22 7.71 -2.34
N ILE A 252 21.16 7.29 -1.65
CA ILE A 252 20.83 5.88 -1.46
C ILE A 252 20.27 5.26 -2.75
N VAL A 253 19.21 5.84 -3.32
CA VAL A 253 18.56 5.31 -4.53
C VAL A 253 19.43 5.52 -5.76
N GLY A 254 20.10 6.67 -5.87
CA GLY A 254 21.02 6.94 -6.97
C GLY A 254 22.20 5.97 -6.97
N ALA A 255 22.83 5.74 -5.80
CA ALA A 255 23.90 4.76 -5.69
C ALA A 255 23.40 3.32 -5.89
N ALA A 256 22.19 2.98 -5.43
CA ALA A 256 21.59 1.66 -5.65
C ALA A 256 21.36 1.38 -7.13
N ILE A 257 20.81 2.34 -7.88
CA ILE A 257 20.64 2.23 -9.33
C ILE A 257 22.01 2.13 -10.03
N GLY A 258 22.98 2.95 -9.62
CA GLY A 258 24.34 2.89 -10.16
C GLY A 258 25.00 1.53 -9.94
N ALA A 259 24.93 1.01 -8.71
CA ALA A 259 25.45 -0.31 -8.36
C ALA A 259 24.70 -1.44 -9.09
N PHE A 260 23.38 -1.32 -9.25
CA PHE A 260 22.56 -2.27 -9.99
C PHE A 260 22.96 -2.34 -11.46
N ILE A 261 23.17 -1.19 -12.12
CA ILE A 261 23.62 -1.14 -13.51
C ILE A 261 25.06 -1.66 -13.65
N LEU A 262 25.95 -1.31 -12.71
CA LEU A 262 27.34 -1.76 -12.71
C LEU A 262 27.46 -3.29 -12.52
N GLY A 263 26.62 -3.85 -11.66
CA GLY A 263 26.65 -5.27 -11.30
C GLY A 263 25.92 -6.20 -12.28
N ASN A 264 25.19 -5.68 -13.27
CA ASN A 264 24.33 -6.48 -14.14
C ASN A 264 24.54 -6.18 -15.63
N SER A 265 24.34 -7.20 -16.45
CA SER A 265 24.32 -7.02 -17.90
C SER A 265 23.06 -6.28 -18.36
N VAL A 266 23.14 -5.61 -19.51
CA VAL A 266 22.00 -4.86 -20.09
C VAL A 266 20.72 -5.73 -20.24
N PRO A 267 20.79 -7.00 -20.67
CA PRO A 267 19.62 -7.87 -20.71
C PRO A 267 18.99 -8.11 -19.33
N VAL A 268 19.81 -8.32 -18.30
CA VAL A 268 19.34 -8.54 -16.92
C VAL A 268 18.64 -7.29 -16.39
N VAL A 269 19.22 -6.10 -16.61
CA VAL A 269 18.60 -4.82 -16.22
C VAL A 269 17.22 -4.66 -16.86
N LYS A 270 17.09 -4.94 -18.16
CA LYS A 270 15.80 -4.86 -18.86
C LYS A 270 14.80 -5.89 -18.35
N ARG A 271 15.22 -7.13 -18.14
CA ARG A 271 14.37 -8.21 -17.62
C ARG A 271 13.94 -7.94 -16.18
N ALA A 272 14.78 -7.34 -15.36
CA ALA A 272 14.44 -6.97 -13.98
C ALA A 272 13.35 -5.89 -13.96
N LEU A 273 13.49 -4.84 -14.78
CA LEU A 273 12.45 -3.81 -14.94
C LEU A 273 11.13 -4.40 -15.46
N ALA A 274 11.18 -5.31 -16.44
CA ALA A 274 10.00 -6.02 -16.91
C ALA A 274 9.42 -6.95 -15.84
N GLY A 275 10.27 -7.58 -15.02
CA GLY A 275 9.91 -8.43 -13.90
C GLY A 275 9.16 -7.66 -12.81
N VAL A 276 9.59 -6.44 -12.50
CA VAL A 276 8.83 -5.56 -11.59
C VAL A 276 7.42 -5.32 -12.11
N ALA A 277 7.25 -5.08 -13.42
CA ALA A 277 5.93 -4.96 -14.03
C ALA A 277 5.14 -6.29 -14.03
N HIS A 278 5.84 -7.43 -14.12
CA HIS A 278 5.25 -8.77 -14.11
C HIS A 278 4.63 -9.15 -12.76
N ILE A 279 5.22 -8.70 -11.64
CA ILE A 279 4.65 -8.87 -10.29
C ILE A 279 3.22 -8.36 -10.20
N PHE A 280 2.91 -7.28 -10.94
CA PHE A 280 1.58 -6.67 -10.98
C PHE A 280 0.60 -7.37 -11.93
N ARG A 281 1.06 -8.28 -12.77
CA ARG A 281 0.19 -9.14 -13.58
C ARG A 281 -0.17 -10.42 -12.85
N GLY A 282 0.69 -10.85 -11.92
CA GLY A 282 0.58 -12.12 -11.24
C GLY A 282 1.09 -13.28 -12.12
N PRO A 283 0.91 -14.52 -11.65
CA PRO A 283 1.34 -15.71 -12.40
C PRO A 283 0.61 -15.78 -13.74
N ARG A 284 1.33 -16.20 -14.78
CA ARG A 284 0.75 -16.39 -16.12
C ARG A 284 -0.39 -17.42 -16.18
N TRP A 285 -0.39 -18.40 -15.26
CA TRP A 285 -1.22 -19.61 -15.31
C TRP A 285 -2.40 -19.59 -14.33
N ASN A 286 -3.59 -19.88 -14.84
CA ASN A 286 -4.82 -20.05 -14.07
C ASN A 286 -5.25 -21.53 -14.00
N GLU A 287 -6.27 -21.84 -13.20
CA GLU A 287 -6.84 -23.19 -13.05
C GLU A 287 -7.22 -23.86 -14.38
N GLY A 288 -7.88 -23.12 -15.28
CA GLY A 288 -8.24 -23.63 -16.61
C GLY A 288 -7.03 -23.99 -17.46
N ASP A 289 -5.94 -23.22 -17.37
CA ASP A 289 -4.75 -23.43 -18.19
C ASP A 289 -4.03 -24.75 -17.81
N TYR A 290 -4.10 -25.18 -16.55
CA TYR A 290 -3.56 -26.48 -16.13
C TYR A 290 -4.37 -27.65 -16.71
N ARG A 291 -5.70 -27.52 -16.76
CA ARG A 291 -6.59 -28.52 -17.36
C ARG A 291 -6.33 -28.65 -18.86
N ASP A 292 -6.22 -27.51 -19.53
CA ASP A 292 -5.91 -27.42 -20.96
C ASP A 292 -4.54 -28.05 -21.27
N LEU A 293 -3.53 -27.83 -20.41
CA LEU A 293 -2.21 -28.44 -20.57
C LEU A 293 -2.27 -29.97 -20.47
N LEU A 294 -3.02 -30.51 -19.51
CA LEU A 294 -3.20 -31.96 -19.36
C LEU A 294 -3.95 -32.57 -20.57
N ALA A 295 -4.95 -31.86 -21.10
CA ALA A 295 -5.69 -32.26 -22.30
C ALA A 295 -4.80 -32.24 -23.56
N LEU A 296 -3.97 -31.20 -23.73
CA LEU A 296 -2.98 -31.11 -24.80
C LEU A 296 -1.95 -32.25 -24.72
N LEU A 297 -1.41 -32.53 -23.53
CA LEU A 297 -0.48 -33.64 -23.31
C LEU A 297 -1.13 -35.00 -23.65
N PHE A 298 -2.39 -35.20 -23.25
CA PHE A 298 -3.16 -36.39 -23.62
C PHE A 298 -3.28 -36.53 -25.14
N ALA A 299 -3.62 -35.45 -25.85
CA ALA A 299 -3.79 -35.45 -27.30
C ALA A 299 -2.49 -35.77 -28.04
N LEU A 300 -1.38 -35.14 -27.63
CA LEU A 300 -0.06 -35.37 -28.22
C LEU A 300 0.43 -36.80 -27.98
N LEU A 301 0.37 -37.29 -26.74
CA LEU A 301 0.82 -38.65 -26.39
C LEU A 301 -0.06 -39.73 -27.02
N THR A 302 -1.36 -39.49 -27.16
CA THR A 302 -2.27 -40.41 -27.85
C THR A 302 -1.97 -40.48 -29.34
N THR A 303 -1.70 -39.33 -29.97
CA THR A 303 -1.31 -39.26 -31.39
C THR A 303 0.01 -39.98 -31.63
N PHE A 304 1.00 -39.75 -30.74
CA PHE A 304 2.28 -40.44 -30.76
C PHE A 304 2.11 -41.97 -30.63
N ARG A 305 1.28 -42.43 -29.69
CA ARG A 305 1.03 -43.87 -29.48
C ARG A 305 0.38 -44.55 -30.68
N ASN A 306 -0.60 -43.89 -31.30
CA ASN A 306 -1.42 -44.51 -32.35
C ASN A 306 -0.73 -44.48 -33.73
N GLY A 307 0.05 -43.43 -34.03
CA GLY A 307 0.65 -43.22 -35.34
C GLY A 307 2.19 -43.16 -35.36
N GLY A 308 2.85 -43.33 -34.22
CA GLY A 308 4.31 -43.28 -34.09
C GLY A 308 4.90 -41.89 -34.37
N GLY A 309 6.21 -41.84 -34.58
CA GLY A 309 6.94 -40.59 -34.82
C GLY A 309 6.46 -39.80 -36.04
N MET A 310 6.11 -40.47 -37.14
CA MET A 310 5.64 -39.82 -38.37
C MET A 310 4.31 -39.08 -38.19
N ALA A 311 3.43 -39.55 -37.32
CA ALA A 311 2.14 -38.91 -37.08
C ALA A 311 2.27 -37.64 -36.25
N ILE A 312 3.24 -37.57 -35.33
CA ILE A 312 3.44 -36.41 -34.46
C ILE A 312 4.33 -35.34 -35.11
N GLU A 313 5.22 -35.72 -36.03
CA GLU A 313 6.27 -34.85 -36.62
C GLU A 313 5.70 -33.54 -37.19
N LYS A 314 4.61 -33.64 -37.96
CA LYS A 314 3.91 -32.48 -38.54
C LYS A 314 3.37 -31.50 -37.49
N HIS A 315 3.06 -31.99 -36.29
CA HIS A 315 2.51 -31.19 -35.21
C HIS A 315 3.59 -30.54 -34.35
N ILE A 316 4.75 -31.18 -34.19
CA ILE A 316 5.86 -30.67 -33.35
C ILE A 316 6.81 -29.73 -34.10
N ASP A 317 6.91 -29.86 -35.42
CA ASP A 317 7.76 -28.97 -36.23
C ASP A 317 7.12 -27.60 -36.49
N ALA A 318 5.79 -27.55 -36.59
CA ALA A 318 5.03 -26.32 -36.76
C ALA A 318 3.85 -26.27 -35.77
N PRO A 319 4.10 -26.08 -34.46
CA PRO A 319 3.04 -26.09 -33.44
C PRO A 319 1.99 -25.00 -33.67
N GLU A 320 2.38 -23.85 -34.21
CA GLU A 320 1.45 -22.74 -34.51
C GLU A 320 0.40 -23.07 -35.58
N GLN A 321 0.71 -24.01 -36.48
CA GLN A 321 -0.18 -24.43 -37.58
C GLN A 321 -0.90 -25.74 -37.27
N SER A 322 -0.60 -26.33 -36.11
CA SER A 322 -1.08 -27.65 -35.75
C SER A 322 -2.50 -27.59 -35.20
N PRO A 323 -3.42 -28.44 -35.70
CA PRO A 323 -4.77 -28.50 -35.17
C PRO A 323 -4.84 -29.04 -33.73
N LEU A 324 -3.76 -29.65 -33.21
CA LEU A 324 -3.69 -30.11 -31.83
C LEU A 324 -3.42 -28.97 -30.83
N PHE A 325 -2.71 -27.92 -31.28
CA PHE A 325 -2.38 -26.77 -30.45
C PHE A 325 -3.39 -25.63 -30.61
N ALA A 326 -4.07 -25.55 -31.77
CA ALA A 326 -5.06 -24.52 -32.08
C ALA A 326 -6.18 -24.32 -31.04
N PRO A 327 -6.71 -25.36 -30.35
CA PRO A 327 -7.71 -25.19 -29.30
C PRO A 327 -7.19 -24.44 -28.06
N TYR A 328 -5.87 -24.33 -27.88
CA TYR A 328 -5.23 -23.86 -26.66
C TYR A 328 -4.37 -22.59 -26.88
N PRO A 329 -4.95 -21.45 -27.29
CA PRO A 329 -4.19 -20.26 -27.66
C PRO A 329 -3.41 -19.63 -26.49
N ARG A 330 -3.89 -19.77 -25.24
CA ARG A 330 -3.19 -19.25 -24.05
C ARG A 330 -1.92 -20.03 -23.74
N LEU A 331 -1.94 -21.36 -23.93
CA LEU A 331 -0.75 -22.21 -23.82
C LEU A 331 0.25 -21.87 -24.93
N CYS A 332 -0.24 -21.66 -26.16
CA CYS A 332 0.60 -21.32 -27.32
C CYS A 332 1.32 -19.98 -27.18
N ALA A 333 0.80 -19.05 -26.37
CA ALA A 333 1.52 -17.83 -26.07
C ALA A 333 2.84 -18.11 -25.33
N ASP A 334 2.95 -19.24 -24.62
CA ASP A 334 4.17 -19.67 -23.93
C ASP A 334 5.06 -20.50 -24.86
N THR A 335 5.76 -19.81 -25.74
CA THR A 335 6.62 -20.45 -26.74
C THR A 335 7.70 -21.33 -26.09
N ALA A 336 8.18 -20.98 -24.90
CA ALA A 336 9.21 -21.75 -24.20
C ALA A 336 8.67 -23.11 -23.73
N LEU A 337 7.48 -23.17 -23.14
CA LEU A 337 6.86 -24.42 -22.73
C LEU A 337 6.50 -25.30 -23.94
N ILE A 338 6.00 -24.70 -25.03
CA ILE A 338 5.66 -25.44 -26.24
C ILE A 338 6.91 -26.04 -26.89
N HIS A 339 8.00 -25.27 -27.01
CA HIS A 339 9.27 -25.80 -27.50
C HIS A 339 9.78 -26.94 -26.61
N PHE A 340 9.70 -26.80 -25.29
CA PHE A 340 10.06 -27.86 -24.35
C PHE A 340 9.26 -29.15 -24.62
N ILE A 341 7.92 -29.08 -24.75
CA ILE A 341 7.09 -30.26 -25.08
C ILE A 341 7.51 -30.85 -26.44
N CYS A 342 7.61 -30.03 -27.48
CA CYS A 342 7.89 -30.48 -28.85
C CYS A 342 9.28 -31.09 -28.98
N ASP A 343 10.30 -30.51 -28.34
CA ASP A 343 11.69 -30.97 -28.46
C ASP A 343 11.87 -32.33 -27.79
N TYR A 344 11.26 -32.59 -26.64
CA TYR A 344 11.32 -33.92 -26.01
C TYR A 344 10.50 -34.96 -26.77
N LEU A 345 9.34 -34.60 -27.32
CA LEU A 345 8.61 -35.51 -28.21
C LEU A 345 9.41 -35.80 -29.51
N ARG A 346 10.14 -34.81 -30.05
CA ARG A 346 11.05 -34.99 -31.18
C ARG A 346 12.21 -35.91 -30.81
N MET A 347 12.81 -35.75 -29.63
CA MET A 347 13.89 -36.63 -29.18
C MET A 347 13.44 -38.09 -29.09
N MET A 348 12.19 -38.33 -28.65
CA MET A 348 11.61 -39.68 -28.62
C MET A 348 11.40 -40.28 -30.02
N THR A 349 11.23 -39.48 -31.08
CA THR A 349 11.16 -40.01 -32.47
C THR A 349 12.52 -40.43 -33.01
N VAL A 350 13.62 -39.86 -32.47
CA VAL A 350 15.01 -40.16 -32.85
C VAL A 350 15.62 -41.27 -31.96
N ASN A 351 14.78 -42.13 -31.38
CA ASN A 351 15.16 -43.27 -30.52
C ASN A 351 15.81 -42.92 -29.17
N LEU A 352 15.57 -41.73 -28.60
CA LEU A 352 15.82 -41.51 -27.18
C LEU A 352 14.70 -42.19 -26.37
N GLU A 353 14.83 -43.48 -26.11
CA GLU A 353 13.77 -44.30 -25.49
C GLU A 353 13.97 -44.56 -23.99
N ASP A 354 15.19 -44.37 -23.46
CA ASP A 354 15.49 -44.65 -22.05
C ASP A 354 14.79 -43.63 -21.13
N PRO A 355 13.80 -44.05 -20.33
CA PRO A 355 13.03 -43.12 -19.49
C PRO A 355 13.89 -42.41 -18.44
N TYR A 356 14.98 -43.02 -18.00
CA TYR A 356 15.90 -42.40 -17.04
C TYR A 356 16.67 -41.25 -17.68
N GLN A 357 17.17 -41.45 -18.91
CA GLN A 357 17.88 -40.40 -19.66
C GLN A 357 16.96 -39.25 -20.02
N ILE A 358 15.71 -39.53 -20.44
CA ILE A 358 14.71 -38.48 -20.68
C ILE A 358 14.42 -37.70 -19.39
N ALA A 359 14.20 -38.40 -18.27
CA ALA A 359 13.87 -37.77 -17.00
C ALA A 359 15.00 -36.88 -16.48
N GLU A 360 16.25 -37.31 -16.61
CA GLU A 360 17.44 -36.54 -16.25
C GLU A 360 17.63 -35.33 -17.18
N ALA A 361 17.53 -35.53 -18.49
CA ALA A 361 17.63 -34.44 -19.46
C ALA A 361 16.56 -33.37 -19.23
N MET A 362 15.29 -33.79 -19.03
CA MET A 362 14.18 -32.87 -18.73
C MET A 362 14.38 -32.14 -17.41
N GLU A 363 14.90 -32.80 -16.37
CA GLU A 363 15.18 -32.11 -15.09
C GLU A 363 16.25 -31.03 -15.28
N ASN A 364 17.36 -31.38 -15.92
CA ASN A 364 18.47 -30.46 -16.15
C ASN A 364 18.03 -29.24 -16.97
N ASP A 365 17.14 -29.43 -17.96
CA ASP A 365 16.62 -28.32 -18.77
C ASP A 365 15.64 -27.44 -17.98
N ILE A 366 14.80 -28.04 -17.13
CA ILE A 366 13.91 -27.32 -16.21
C ILE A 366 14.73 -26.49 -15.21
N GLU A 367 15.76 -27.07 -14.60
CA GLU A 367 16.65 -26.38 -13.67
C GLU A 367 17.39 -25.23 -14.36
N ARG A 368 17.93 -25.47 -15.57
CA ARG A 368 18.58 -24.43 -16.37
C ARG A 368 17.64 -23.28 -16.69
N HIS A 369 16.45 -23.57 -17.21
CA HIS A 369 15.46 -22.56 -17.56
C HIS A 369 15.04 -21.75 -16.32
N HIS A 370 14.78 -22.42 -15.20
CA HIS A 370 14.42 -21.76 -13.95
C HIS A 370 15.55 -20.85 -13.45
N ALA A 371 16.79 -21.32 -13.46
CA ALA A 371 17.95 -20.53 -13.07
C ALA A 371 18.10 -19.26 -13.94
N GLU A 372 17.92 -19.38 -15.27
CA GLU A 372 17.98 -18.24 -16.20
C GLU A 372 16.87 -17.20 -15.97
N VAL A 373 15.66 -17.66 -15.67
CA VAL A 373 14.50 -16.80 -15.39
C VAL A 373 14.62 -16.12 -14.02
N MET A 374 15.33 -16.74 -13.06
CA MET A 374 15.54 -16.21 -11.72
C MET A 374 16.63 -15.14 -11.62
N VAL A 375 17.54 -15.04 -12.60
CA VAL A 375 18.63 -14.03 -12.59
C VAL A 375 18.15 -12.60 -12.30
N PRO A 376 17.09 -12.07 -12.95
CA PRO A 376 16.61 -10.71 -12.70
C PRO A 376 16.02 -10.54 -11.31
N GLN A 377 15.38 -11.58 -10.76
CA GLN A 377 14.87 -11.56 -9.38
C GLN A 377 16.03 -11.46 -8.39
N HIS A 378 17.07 -12.28 -8.57
CA HIS A 378 18.25 -12.26 -7.71
C HIS A 378 18.97 -10.92 -7.75
N ALA A 379 19.04 -10.29 -8.93
CA ALA A 379 19.61 -8.94 -9.08
C ALA A 379 18.84 -7.87 -8.28
N ILE A 380 17.51 -7.94 -8.24
CA ILE A 380 16.69 -7.03 -7.42
C ILE A 380 16.88 -7.33 -5.92
N GLN A 381 16.98 -8.62 -5.55
CA GLN A 381 17.24 -9.01 -4.16
C GLN A 381 18.60 -8.48 -3.68
N LEU A 382 19.66 -8.63 -4.47
CA LEU A 382 20.98 -8.08 -4.14
C LEU A 382 20.96 -6.55 -3.99
N MET A 383 20.18 -5.85 -4.82
CA MET A 383 19.96 -4.41 -4.66
C MET A 383 19.26 -4.11 -3.32
N ALA A 384 18.24 -4.90 -2.94
CA ALA A 384 17.57 -4.77 -1.65
C ALA A 384 18.56 -4.93 -0.49
N ASP A 385 19.40 -5.96 -0.54
CA ASP A 385 20.38 -6.27 0.50
C ASP A 385 21.50 -5.21 0.60
N GLY A 386 21.77 -4.50 -0.50
CA GLY A 386 22.76 -3.41 -0.56
C GLY A 386 22.26 -2.05 -0.04
N LEU A 387 20.95 -1.79 -0.07
CA LEU A 387 20.37 -0.51 0.37
C LEU A 387 20.70 -0.10 1.82
N PRO A 388 20.73 -1.00 2.82
CA PRO A 388 21.14 -0.64 4.18
C PRO A 388 22.59 -0.19 4.25
N ALA A 389 23.49 -0.82 3.48
CA ALA A 389 24.90 -0.43 3.42
C ALA A 389 25.05 0.96 2.78
N LEU A 390 24.28 1.25 1.73
CA LEU A 390 24.24 2.60 1.14
C LEU A 390 23.68 3.64 2.12
N GLY A 391 22.70 3.26 2.96
CA GLY A 391 22.22 4.10 4.05
C GLY A 391 23.29 4.43 5.10
N ILE A 392 24.17 3.45 5.42
CA ILE A 392 25.34 3.70 6.28
C ILE A 392 26.29 4.70 5.62
N VAL A 393 26.58 4.55 4.32
CA VAL A 393 27.43 5.50 3.58
C VAL A 393 26.84 6.91 3.63
N ALA A 394 25.53 7.04 3.43
CA ALA A 394 24.85 8.33 3.47
C ALA A 394 24.93 8.97 4.87
N ALA A 395 24.72 8.18 5.93
CA ALA A 395 24.89 8.66 7.30
C ALA A 395 26.33 9.08 7.62
N VAL A 396 27.33 8.34 7.13
CA VAL A 396 28.74 8.72 7.29
C VAL A 396 29.03 10.06 6.60
N LEU A 397 28.50 10.29 5.39
CA LEU A 397 28.63 11.57 4.70
C LEU A 397 27.95 12.71 5.47
N GLY A 398 26.76 12.47 6.05
CA GLY A 398 26.08 13.43 6.90
C GLY A 398 26.87 13.76 8.17
N VAL A 399 27.49 12.75 8.81
CA VAL A 399 28.36 12.96 9.98
C VAL A 399 29.61 13.75 9.60
N ILE A 400 30.24 13.48 8.44
CA ILE A 400 31.39 14.26 7.95
C ILE A 400 31.00 15.73 7.78
N ASN A 401 29.84 16.00 7.15
CA ASN A 401 29.34 17.35 6.96
C ASN A 401 29.08 18.06 8.31
N THR A 402 28.51 17.34 9.27
CA THR A 402 28.27 17.82 10.63
C THR A 402 29.57 18.19 11.33
N MET A 403 30.60 17.33 11.25
CA MET A 403 31.91 17.57 11.87
C MET A 403 32.64 18.76 11.25
N GLY A 404 32.39 19.07 9.97
CA GLY A 404 32.91 20.28 9.32
C GLY A 404 32.30 21.59 9.84
N SER A 405 31.21 21.51 10.62
CA SER A 405 30.46 22.66 11.17
C SER A 405 30.35 22.58 12.70
N ILE A 406 31.34 21.96 13.36
CA ILE A 406 31.33 21.71 14.81
C ILE A 406 31.32 23.00 15.66
N ASP A 407 31.74 24.11 15.08
CA ASP A 407 31.77 25.44 15.69
C ASP A 407 30.39 26.13 15.71
N GLN A 408 29.40 25.57 15.03
CA GLN A 408 28.05 26.12 15.00
C GLN A 408 27.28 25.93 16.31
N PRO A 409 26.25 26.76 16.57
CA PRO A 409 25.36 26.59 17.71
C PRO A 409 24.75 25.20 17.81
N THR A 410 24.49 24.73 19.03
CA THR A 410 23.98 23.39 19.33
C THR A 410 22.67 23.07 18.63
N GLN A 411 21.82 24.06 18.36
CA GLN A 411 20.58 23.84 17.61
C GLN A 411 20.85 23.41 16.16
N ILE A 412 21.82 24.03 15.48
CA ILE A 412 22.12 23.72 14.08
C ILE A 412 22.88 22.40 14.00
N LEU A 413 23.83 22.19 14.92
CA LEU A 413 24.55 20.93 15.03
C LEU A 413 23.60 19.76 15.30
N GLY A 414 22.62 19.94 16.17
CA GLY A 414 21.58 18.94 16.43
C GLY A 414 20.73 18.60 15.21
N ALA A 415 20.35 19.60 14.41
CA ALA A 415 19.62 19.37 13.16
C ALA A 415 20.45 18.60 12.11
N MET A 416 21.74 18.93 11.97
CA MET A 416 22.66 18.22 11.07
C MET A 416 22.93 16.77 11.50
N ILE A 417 23.06 16.53 12.81
CA ILE A 417 23.17 15.16 13.34
C ILE A 417 21.87 14.39 13.05
N GLY A 418 20.72 15.03 13.27
CA GLY A 418 19.41 14.46 13.00
C GLY A 418 19.24 14.06 11.54
N SER A 419 19.60 14.93 10.60
CA SER A 419 19.54 14.63 9.16
C SER A 419 20.50 13.51 8.76
N ALA A 420 21.71 13.46 9.32
CA ALA A 420 22.66 12.39 9.06
C ALA A 420 22.15 11.00 9.49
N LEU A 421 21.34 10.91 10.56
CA LEU A 421 20.75 9.64 11.00
C LEU A 421 19.59 9.16 10.12
N VAL A 422 19.03 10.03 9.27
CA VAL A 422 17.94 9.67 8.35
C VAL A 422 18.43 8.69 7.28
N GLY A 423 19.69 8.77 6.87
CA GLY A 423 20.25 7.92 5.81
C GLY A 423 20.20 6.43 6.16
N THR A 424 20.63 6.03 7.36
CA THR A 424 20.59 4.62 7.79
C THR A 424 19.16 4.12 7.93
N PHE A 425 18.28 4.93 8.52
CA PHE A 425 16.85 4.63 8.62
C PHE A 425 16.23 4.41 7.24
N LEU A 426 16.47 5.32 6.29
CA LEU A 426 15.91 5.26 4.95
C LEU A 426 16.45 4.07 4.16
N GLY A 427 17.74 3.75 4.30
CA GLY A 427 18.34 2.57 3.66
C GLY A 427 17.68 1.27 4.10
N VAL A 428 17.48 1.09 5.42
CA VAL A 428 16.79 -0.08 5.99
C VAL A 428 15.31 -0.11 5.57
N LEU A 429 14.63 1.03 5.62
CA LEU A 429 13.22 1.15 5.23
C LEU A 429 13.03 0.79 3.75
N LEU A 430 13.87 1.30 2.84
CA LEU A 430 13.77 1.00 1.41
C LEU A 430 14.10 -0.47 1.12
N ALA A 431 15.11 -1.03 1.80
CA ALA A 431 15.49 -2.43 1.66
C ALA A 431 14.35 -3.37 2.02
N TYR A 432 13.91 -3.33 3.28
CA TYR A 432 12.99 -4.33 3.82
C TYR A 432 11.52 -3.93 3.68
N GLY A 433 11.23 -2.63 3.56
CA GLY A 433 9.88 -2.13 3.36
C GLY A 433 9.44 -2.10 1.89
N PHE A 434 10.37 -1.99 0.93
CA PHE A 434 10.01 -1.79 -0.48
C PHE A 434 10.66 -2.82 -1.42
N VAL A 435 11.99 -2.78 -1.57
CA VAL A 435 12.67 -3.52 -2.65
C VAL A 435 12.72 -5.03 -2.37
N GLY A 436 12.95 -5.43 -1.12
CA GLY A 436 12.95 -6.84 -0.70
C GLY A 436 11.60 -7.53 -0.90
N PRO A 437 10.48 -6.98 -0.41
CA PRO A 437 9.15 -7.53 -0.67
C PRO A 437 8.81 -7.67 -2.17
N ILE A 438 9.24 -6.71 -2.99
CA ILE A 438 9.09 -6.77 -4.46
C ILE A 438 9.90 -7.95 -5.02
N ALA A 439 11.16 -8.11 -4.62
CA ALA A 439 12.00 -9.23 -5.05
C ALA A 439 11.43 -10.59 -4.62
N SER A 440 10.93 -10.70 -3.38
CA SER A 440 10.30 -11.93 -2.87
C SER A 440 9.00 -12.26 -3.60
N LYS A 441 8.19 -11.26 -3.95
CA LYS A 441 6.96 -11.48 -4.72
C LYS A 441 7.24 -11.88 -6.17
N LEU A 442 8.29 -11.32 -6.78
CA LEU A 442 8.76 -11.79 -8.09
C LEU A 442 9.18 -13.25 -8.04
N GLN A 443 9.95 -13.65 -7.02
CA GLN A 443 10.34 -15.05 -6.83
C GLN A 443 9.12 -15.97 -6.78
N GLN A 444 8.13 -15.65 -5.93
CA GLN A 444 6.89 -16.45 -5.85
C GLN A 444 6.17 -16.57 -7.20
N THR A 445 6.21 -15.51 -8.02
CA THR A 445 5.58 -15.49 -9.34
C THR A 445 6.33 -16.39 -10.32
N LEU A 446 7.66 -16.31 -10.34
CA LEU A 446 8.51 -17.11 -11.22
C LEU A 446 8.52 -18.60 -10.81
N ASP A 447 8.53 -18.90 -9.50
CA ASP A 447 8.43 -20.25 -8.96
C ASP A 447 7.09 -20.92 -9.36
N ALA A 448 6.00 -20.15 -9.44
CA ALA A 448 4.71 -20.63 -9.89
C ALA A 448 4.71 -20.97 -11.39
N GLU A 449 5.45 -20.20 -12.21
CA GLU A 449 5.56 -20.40 -13.66
C GLU A 449 6.44 -21.60 -14.06
N GLN A 450 7.25 -22.12 -13.14
CA GLN A 450 8.02 -23.35 -13.36
C GLN A 450 7.14 -24.61 -13.28
N LYS A 451 6.04 -24.58 -12.50
CA LYS A 451 5.22 -25.78 -12.21
C LYS A 451 4.71 -26.52 -13.46
N PRO A 452 4.21 -25.86 -14.52
CA PRO A 452 3.79 -26.52 -15.76
C PRO A 452 4.85 -27.45 -16.36
N TYR A 453 6.14 -27.10 -16.29
CA TYR A 453 7.21 -27.93 -16.83
C TYR A 453 7.33 -29.27 -16.08
N THR A 454 7.13 -29.26 -14.76
CA THR A 454 7.12 -30.49 -13.95
C THR A 454 5.95 -31.41 -14.35
N LEU A 455 4.79 -30.85 -14.69
CA LEU A 455 3.65 -31.63 -15.20
C LEU A 455 3.99 -32.28 -16.55
N VAL A 456 4.56 -31.51 -17.48
CA VAL A 456 5.00 -32.00 -18.80
C VAL A 456 6.01 -33.14 -18.64
N LYS A 457 7.05 -32.94 -17.82
CA LYS A 457 8.04 -33.98 -17.50
C LYS A 457 7.37 -35.23 -16.97
N THR A 458 6.47 -35.09 -15.99
CA THR A 458 5.80 -36.25 -15.38
C THR A 458 5.00 -37.04 -16.42
N ALA A 459 4.26 -36.37 -17.30
CA ALA A 459 3.48 -37.03 -18.35
C ALA A 459 4.36 -37.75 -19.38
N ILE A 460 5.39 -37.07 -19.91
CA ILE A 460 6.28 -37.62 -20.94
C ILE A 460 7.10 -38.79 -20.39
N VAL A 461 7.66 -38.66 -19.18
CA VAL A 461 8.45 -39.73 -18.54
C VAL A 461 7.58 -40.94 -18.22
N ALA A 462 6.36 -40.74 -17.68
CA ALA A 462 5.43 -41.85 -17.42
C ALA A 462 5.04 -42.58 -18.71
N TYR A 463 4.86 -41.84 -19.82
CA TYR A 463 4.63 -42.44 -21.12
C TYR A 463 5.86 -43.22 -21.63
N ALA A 464 7.08 -42.68 -21.48
CA ALA A 464 8.31 -43.38 -21.82
C ALA A 464 8.50 -44.67 -21.01
N GLN A 465 8.06 -44.70 -19.75
CA GLN A 465 7.99 -45.91 -18.90
C GLN A 465 6.93 -46.94 -19.36
N ARG A 466 6.30 -46.74 -20.52
CA ARG A 466 5.27 -47.60 -21.12
C ARG A 466 3.97 -47.67 -20.33
N MET A 467 3.67 -46.65 -19.52
CA MET A 467 2.35 -46.55 -18.88
C MET A 467 1.28 -46.14 -19.92
N PRO A 468 0.02 -46.55 -19.74
CA PRO A 468 -1.07 -46.06 -20.58
C PRO A 468 -1.20 -44.53 -20.52
N VAL A 469 -1.53 -43.89 -21.64
CA VAL A 469 -1.59 -42.40 -21.75
C VAL A 469 -2.50 -41.77 -20.69
N GLN A 470 -3.67 -42.36 -20.42
CA GLN A 470 -4.56 -41.87 -19.35
C GLN A 470 -3.89 -41.90 -17.97
N VAL A 471 -3.12 -42.95 -17.67
CA VAL A 471 -2.41 -43.09 -16.39
C VAL A 471 -1.25 -42.09 -16.29
N ALA A 472 -0.54 -41.87 -17.39
CA ALA A 472 0.53 -40.86 -17.45
C ALA A 472 0.01 -39.45 -17.18
N VAL A 473 -1.13 -39.09 -17.76
CA VAL A 473 -1.78 -37.78 -17.55
C VAL A 473 -2.37 -37.66 -16.14
N GLU A 474 -2.93 -38.74 -15.59
CA GLU A 474 -3.39 -38.75 -14.18
C GLU A 474 -2.22 -38.59 -13.19
N LEU A 475 -1.05 -39.16 -13.49
CA LEU A 475 0.16 -38.94 -12.69
C LEU A 475 0.62 -37.48 -12.76
N ALA A 476 0.59 -36.88 -13.95
CA ALA A 476 0.89 -35.46 -14.14
C ALA A 476 -0.13 -34.55 -13.40
N ARG A 477 -1.41 -34.90 -13.41
CA ARG A 477 -2.46 -34.17 -12.67
C ARG A 477 -2.13 -34.07 -11.18
N ARG A 478 -1.58 -35.13 -10.57
CA ARG A 478 -1.18 -35.12 -9.15
C ARG A 478 -0.04 -34.15 -8.83
N MET A 479 0.71 -33.72 -9.84
CA MET A 479 1.77 -32.71 -9.71
C MET A 479 1.25 -31.27 -9.85
N THR A 480 -0.01 -31.09 -10.22
CA THR A 480 -0.67 -29.78 -10.28
C THR A 480 -0.73 -29.17 -8.87
N PRO A 481 -0.46 -27.87 -8.70
CA PRO A 481 -0.63 -27.22 -7.39
C PRO A 481 -2.03 -27.46 -6.82
N SER A 482 -2.14 -27.72 -5.52
CA SER A 482 -3.38 -28.18 -4.89
C SER A 482 -4.59 -27.26 -5.09
N GLY A 483 -4.37 -25.94 -5.18
CA GLY A 483 -5.42 -24.97 -5.45
C GLY A 483 -5.90 -24.90 -6.91
N TYR A 484 -5.18 -25.53 -7.84
CA TYR A 484 -5.50 -25.55 -9.28
C TYR A 484 -5.67 -26.96 -9.83
N ALA A 485 -5.54 -27.98 -8.99
CA ALA A 485 -5.64 -29.37 -9.41
C ALA A 485 -7.10 -29.69 -9.76
N PRO A 486 -7.41 -30.04 -11.02
CA PRO A 486 -8.78 -30.44 -11.38
C PRO A 486 -9.19 -31.67 -10.57
N SER A 487 -10.48 -31.86 -10.32
CA SER A 487 -10.99 -33.12 -9.79
C SER A 487 -10.83 -34.25 -10.81
N PHE A 488 -10.99 -35.51 -10.37
CA PHE A 488 -10.84 -36.66 -11.26
C PHE A 488 -11.90 -36.62 -12.37
N GLY A 489 -13.15 -36.31 -12.01
CA GLY A 489 -14.24 -36.19 -12.99
C GLY A 489 -14.06 -35.03 -13.96
N GLU A 490 -13.54 -33.88 -13.51
CA GLU A 490 -13.26 -32.75 -14.41
C GLU A 490 -12.13 -33.05 -15.39
N LEU A 491 -11.10 -33.78 -14.96
CA LEU A 491 -10.06 -34.24 -15.86
C LEU A 491 -10.66 -35.23 -16.87
N GLU A 492 -11.40 -36.24 -16.42
CA GLU A 492 -11.99 -37.25 -17.30
C GLU A 492 -12.88 -36.61 -18.39
N GLN A 493 -13.71 -35.64 -18.01
CA GLN A 493 -14.51 -34.86 -18.95
C GLN A 493 -13.64 -34.07 -19.95
N ALA A 494 -12.56 -33.43 -19.50
CA ALA A 494 -11.64 -32.71 -20.39
C ALA A 494 -10.92 -33.67 -21.36
N LEU A 495 -10.53 -34.87 -20.90
CA LEU A 495 -9.91 -35.90 -21.73
C LEU A 495 -10.88 -36.47 -22.77
N ASP A 496 -12.15 -36.65 -22.42
CA ASP A 496 -13.19 -37.08 -23.35
C ASP A 496 -13.40 -36.04 -24.46
N VAL A 497 -13.48 -34.74 -24.12
CA VAL A 497 -13.57 -33.66 -25.11
C VAL A 497 -12.36 -33.65 -26.03
N ALA A 498 -11.14 -33.73 -25.48
CA ALA A 498 -9.91 -33.79 -26.27
C ALA A 498 -9.86 -35.03 -27.19
N ARG A 499 -10.39 -36.18 -26.73
CA ARG A 499 -10.50 -37.39 -27.54
C ARG A 499 -11.46 -37.19 -28.72
N ASP A 500 -12.61 -36.56 -28.48
CA ASP A 500 -13.60 -36.32 -29.53
C ASP A 500 -13.08 -35.32 -30.58
N GLU A 501 -12.35 -34.29 -30.14
CA GLU A 501 -11.66 -33.36 -31.03
C GLU A 501 -10.57 -34.04 -31.87
N LEU A 502 -9.78 -34.93 -31.27
CA LEU A 502 -8.79 -35.75 -31.99
C LEU A 502 -9.44 -36.57 -33.11
N VAL A 503 -10.55 -37.25 -32.81
CA VAL A 503 -11.29 -38.06 -33.78
C VAL A 503 -11.83 -37.18 -34.91
N ALA A 504 -12.40 -36.01 -34.59
CA ALA A 504 -12.91 -35.07 -35.59
C ALA A 504 -11.78 -34.50 -36.49
N THR A 505 -10.58 -34.31 -35.93
CA THR A 505 -9.42 -33.79 -36.65
C THR A 505 -8.85 -34.85 -37.60
N GLN A 506 -8.76 -36.11 -37.15
CA GLN A 506 -8.35 -37.23 -37.98
C GLN A 506 -9.34 -37.49 -39.12
N ALA A 507 -10.65 -37.34 -38.88
CA ALA A 507 -11.68 -37.47 -39.89
C ALA A 507 -11.66 -36.37 -40.98
N LYS A 508 -11.08 -35.20 -40.70
CA LYS A 508 -10.88 -34.12 -41.69
C LYS A 508 -9.58 -34.25 -42.50
N ALA A 509 -8.63 -35.06 -42.02
CA ALA A 509 -7.32 -35.27 -42.64
C ALA A 509 -7.26 -36.53 -43.54
N ALA A 510 -8.21 -37.45 -43.38
CA ALA A 510 -8.49 -38.58 -44.27
C ALA A 510 -9.43 -38.16 -45.40
#